data_AF-A0A831PH19-F1
#
_entry.id   AF-A0A831PH19-F1
#
_cell.length_a   1.000
_cell.length_b   1.000
_cell.length_c   1.000
_cell.angle_alpha   90.00
_cell.angle_beta   90.00
_cell.angle_gamma   90.00
#
_symmetry.space_group_name_H-M   'P 1'
#
loop_
_entity.id
_entity.type
_entity.pdbx_description
1 polymer ?
#
loop_
_entity_poly.entity_id
_entity_poly.type
_entity_poly.pdbx_seq_one_letter_code
_entity_poly.pdbx_strand_id
1 'polypeptide(L)'
;MLPLEFVVEIFISPLKGFIAHELAERGYSQSRIGQLLGISQPAVSAYLKTPKAHYEEKLLKVLERRELDGLRRSILALVDSVAVEEVIRYINNYAVALLSSLRLCPLHRAAYPALQVCEICRDLVVYTETARKVEVGFEILKRCQNCHRLIPKVLMNIVELGPEGGVGFPGRIYVEGDQIVARGRPRPGGSRFLATLAGEVNKLHPEIKA
;
A
#
# COMPACT_ATOMS: atom_id res chain seq x y z
N MET A 1 19.76 10.47 -9.55
CA MET A 1 19.50 9.22 -8.81
C MET A 1 18.19 8.62 -9.30
N LEU A 2 18.14 7.31 -9.56
CA LEU A 2 16.92 6.65 -10.03
C LEU A 2 15.84 6.65 -8.93
N PRO A 3 14.54 6.75 -9.26
CA PRO A 3 13.50 6.74 -8.24
C PRO A 3 13.47 5.49 -7.35
N LEU A 4 13.85 4.32 -7.90
CA LEU A 4 13.94 3.07 -7.14
C LEU A 4 15.09 3.07 -6.14
N GLU A 5 16.24 3.65 -6.48
CA GLU A 5 17.36 3.84 -5.54
C GLU A 5 16.97 4.85 -4.45
N PHE A 6 16.32 5.93 -4.86
CA PHE A 6 15.87 6.99 -3.98
C PHE A 6 14.88 6.47 -2.93
N VAL A 7 13.82 5.75 -3.34
CA VAL A 7 12.84 5.20 -2.38
C VAL A 7 13.48 4.17 -1.44
N VAL A 8 14.52 3.46 -1.89
CA VAL A 8 15.27 2.56 -1.02
C VAL A 8 15.98 3.32 0.10
N GLU A 9 16.59 4.46 -0.21
CA GLU A 9 17.30 5.28 0.75
C GLU A 9 16.36 5.98 1.74
N ILE A 10 15.30 6.63 1.23
CA ILE A 10 14.45 7.49 2.06
C ILE A 10 13.31 6.75 2.76
N PHE A 11 12.93 5.57 2.28
CA PHE A 11 11.77 4.84 2.78
C PHE A 11 12.07 3.38 3.12
N ILE A 12 12.52 2.54 2.17
CA ILE A 12 12.65 1.09 2.43
C ILE A 12 13.69 0.80 3.51
N SER A 13 14.87 1.42 3.45
CA SER A 13 15.93 1.17 4.42
C SER A 13 15.54 1.66 5.83
N PRO A 14 14.98 2.87 6.01
CA PRO A 14 14.39 3.27 7.28
C PRO A 14 13.27 2.34 7.76
N LEU A 15 12.37 1.92 6.88
CA LEU A 15 11.28 1.00 7.25
C LEU A 15 11.81 -0.34 7.72
N LYS A 16 12.79 -0.93 7.02
CA LYS A 16 13.42 -2.19 7.43
C LYS A 16 14.11 -2.06 8.78
N GLY A 17 14.81 -0.95 9.04
CA GLY A 17 15.41 -0.68 10.34
C GLY A 17 14.37 -0.55 11.45
N PHE A 18 13.31 0.23 11.21
CA PHE A 18 12.21 0.42 12.14
C PHE A 18 11.49 -0.89 12.49
N ILE A 19 11.14 -1.69 11.48
CA ILE A 19 10.47 -2.99 11.68
C ILE A 19 11.42 -4.02 12.29
N ALA A 20 12.72 -4.00 11.97
CA ALA A 20 13.69 -4.88 12.62
C ALA A 20 13.72 -4.67 14.14
N HIS A 21 13.66 -3.42 14.61
CA HIS A 21 13.53 -3.11 16.03
C HIS A 21 12.21 -3.61 16.62
N GLU A 22 11.07 -3.35 15.96
CA GLU A 22 9.76 -3.86 16.42
C GLU A 22 9.74 -5.38 16.58
N LEU A 23 10.36 -6.11 15.65
CA LEU A 23 10.43 -7.57 15.71
C LEU A 23 11.43 -8.05 16.77
N ALA A 24 12.56 -7.38 16.94
CA ALA A 24 13.52 -7.70 18.00
C ALA A 24 12.91 -7.49 19.40
N GLU A 25 12.18 -6.40 19.61
CA GLU A 25 11.42 -6.11 20.84
C GLU A 25 10.38 -7.19 21.15
N ARG A 26 9.84 -7.85 20.12
CA ARG A 26 8.92 -8.99 20.21
C ARG A 26 9.63 -10.34 20.40
N GLY A 27 10.96 -10.37 20.50
CA GLY A 27 11.74 -11.59 20.75
C GLY A 27 12.13 -12.40 19.52
N TYR A 28 11.95 -11.88 18.30
CA TYR A 28 12.39 -12.58 17.09
C TYR A 28 13.92 -12.60 16.98
N SER A 29 14.47 -13.73 16.52
CA SER A 29 15.91 -13.84 16.25
C SER A 29 16.31 -13.00 15.03
N GLN A 30 17.54 -12.48 15.01
CA GLN A 30 18.02 -11.67 13.87
C GLN A 30 17.99 -12.44 12.53
N SER A 31 18.22 -13.76 12.56
CA SER A 31 18.08 -14.62 11.38
C SER A 31 16.63 -14.64 10.88
N ARG A 32 15.66 -14.78 11.78
CA ARG A 32 14.24 -14.78 11.41
C ARG A 32 13.77 -13.42 10.90
N ILE A 33 14.23 -12.34 11.52
CA ILE A 33 13.98 -10.97 11.06
C ILE A 33 14.54 -10.79 9.64
N GLY A 34 15.74 -11.28 9.37
CA GLY A 34 16.36 -11.23 8.05
C GLY A 34 15.52 -11.93 6.99
N GLN A 35 15.02 -13.12 7.30
CA GLN A 35 14.10 -13.86 6.41
C GLN A 35 12.82 -13.06 6.13
N LEU A 36 12.15 -12.55 7.17
CA LEU A 36 10.89 -11.79 7.05
C LEU A 36 11.05 -10.50 6.23
N LEU A 37 12.18 -9.82 6.35
CA LEU A 37 12.44 -8.53 5.69
C LEU A 37 13.25 -8.66 4.39
N GLY A 38 13.60 -9.88 3.98
CA GLY A 38 14.43 -10.14 2.79
C GLY A 38 15.80 -9.47 2.86
N ILE A 39 16.50 -9.59 3.99
CA ILE A 39 17.85 -9.07 4.22
C ILE A 39 18.72 -10.09 4.96
N SER A 40 20.03 -9.91 4.92
CA SER A 40 20.95 -10.78 5.64
C SER A 40 20.90 -10.54 7.16
N GLN A 41 21.22 -11.56 7.95
CA GLN A 41 21.32 -11.41 9.41
C GLN A 41 22.34 -10.33 9.83
N PRO A 42 23.52 -10.17 9.18
CA PRO A 42 24.41 -9.05 9.44
C PRO A 42 23.78 -7.68 9.15
N ALA A 43 22.94 -7.56 8.13
CA ALA A 43 22.20 -6.32 7.86
C ALA A 43 21.21 -6.00 8.98
N VAL A 44 20.52 -7.01 9.54
CA VAL A 44 19.69 -6.83 10.74
C VAL A 44 20.53 -6.34 11.92
N SER A 45 21.68 -6.97 12.17
CA SER A 45 22.61 -6.54 13.23
C SER A 45 23.03 -5.08 13.04
N ALA A 46 23.34 -4.67 11.81
CA ALA A 46 23.67 -3.28 11.49
C ALA A 46 22.50 -2.33 11.78
N TYR A 47 21.25 -2.69 11.41
CA TYR A 47 20.07 -1.89 11.74
C TYR A 47 19.84 -1.76 13.25
N LEU A 48 20.03 -2.83 14.02
CA LEU A 48 19.80 -2.83 15.46
C LEU A 48 20.84 -1.99 16.25
N LYS A 49 22.00 -1.68 15.66
CA LYS A 49 23.00 -0.79 16.27
C LYS A 49 22.58 0.68 16.27
N THR A 50 21.74 1.10 15.33
CA THR A 50 21.22 2.47 15.27
C THR A 50 19.89 2.53 16.04
N PRO A 51 19.65 3.54 16.88
CA PRO A 51 18.41 3.63 17.67
C PRO A 51 17.16 3.64 16.78
N LYS A 52 16.11 2.94 17.21
CA LYS A 52 14.80 2.89 16.53
C LYS A 52 14.25 4.28 16.16
N ALA A 53 14.39 5.25 17.07
CA ALA A 53 13.93 6.62 16.89
C ALA A 53 14.54 7.31 15.65
N HIS A 54 15.77 6.97 15.26
CA HIS A 54 16.40 7.50 14.05
C HIS A 54 15.67 7.08 12.78
N TYR A 55 15.22 5.82 12.72
CA TYR A 55 14.44 5.32 11.59
C TYR A 55 13.05 5.91 11.56
N GLU A 56 12.41 6.02 12.73
CA GLU A 56 11.10 6.65 12.87
C GLU A 56 11.13 8.12 12.40
N GLU A 57 12.12 8.91 12.84
CA GLU A 57 12.28 10.30 12.40
C GLU A 57 12.45 10.40 10.88
N LYS A 58 13.24 9.51 10.26
CA LYS A 58 13.38 9.46 8.80
C LYS A 58 12.05 9.15 8.10
N LEU A 59 11.29 8.19 8.60
CA LEU A 59 9.99 7.81 8.03
C LEU A 59 8.97 8.94 8.14
N LEU A 60 8.99 9.72 9.22
CA LEU A 60 8.10 10.87 9.43
C LEU A 60 8.38 12.05 8.49
N LYS A 61 9.52 12.07 7.79
CA LYS A 61 9.79 13.03 6.69
C LYS A 61 9.02 12.68 5.41
N VAL A 62 8.52 11.44 5.32
CA VAL A 62 7.86 10.88 4.13
C VAL A 62 6.38 10.60 4.38
N LEU A 63 6.06 10.14 5.60
CA LEU A 63 4.74 9.69 6.01
C LEU A 63 4.22 10.51 7.19
N GLU A 64 2.91 10.71 7.25
CA GLU A 64 2.29 11.18 8.49
C GLU A 64 2.33 10.09 9.57
N ARG A 65 2.31 10.49 10.84
CA ARG A 65 2.31 9.57 11.99
C ARG A 65 1.26 8.45 11.87
N ARG A 66 0.03 8.82 11.52
CA ARG A 66 -1.08 7.86 11.33
C ARG A 66 -0.82 6.84 10.21
N GLU A 67 -0.15 7.25 9.13
CA GLU A 67 0.19 6.37 8.01
C GLU A 67 1.27 5.39 8.42
N LEU A 68 2.30 5.86 9.14
CA LEU A 68 3.36 5.03 9.69
C LEU A 68 2.80 3.99 10.68
N ASP A 69 1.91 4.40 11.59
CA ASP A 69 1.26 3.50 12.55
C ASP A 69 0.38 2.45 11.86
N GLY A 70 -0.34 2.85 10.80
CA GLY A 70 -1.12 1.93 9.97
C GLY A 70 -0.23 0.93 9.23
N LEU A 71 0.86 1.40 8.64
CA LEU A 71 1.85 0.59 7.93
C LEU A 71 2.49 -0.43 8.87
N ARG A 72 2.97 0.02 10.03
CA ARG A 72 3.53 -0.81 11.11
C ARG A 72 2.56 -1.92 11.50
N ARG A 73 1.32 -1.58 11.85
CA ARG A 73 0.30 -2.57 12.25
C ARG A 73 0.05 -3.61 11.17
N SER A 74 0.00 -3.19 9.91
CA SER A 74 -0.26 -4.08 8.78
C SER A 74 0.91 -5.04 8.54
N ILE A 75 2.16 -4.56 8.59
CA ILE A 75 3.35 -5.41 8.46
C ILE A 75 3.42 -6.42 9.59
N LEU A 76 3.18 -5.98 10.83
CA LEU A 76 3.25 -6.86 12.00
C LEU A 76 2.15 -7.95 11.95
N ALA A 77 0.95 -7.62 11.49
CA ALA A 77 -0.10 -8.61 11.27
C ALA A 77 0.25 -9.64 10.19
N LEU A 78 0.95 -9.24 9.13
CA LEU A 78 1.45 -10.16 8.09
C LEU A 78 2.61 -11.04 8.59
N VAL A 79 3.43 -10.53 9.50
CA VAL A 79 4.48 -11.32 10.14
C VAL A 79 3.87 -12.39 11.05
N ASP A 80 2.83 -12.05 11.79
CA ASP A 80 2.13 -12.97 12.70
C ASP A 80 1.43 -14.12 11.94
N SER A 81 1.04 -13.90 10.67
CA SER A 81 0.54 -14.95 9.77
C SER A 81 1.64 -15.74 9.03
N VAL A 82 2.92 -15.41 9.28
CA VAL A 82 4.13 -16.12 8.80
C VAL A 82 4.29 -16.14 7.27
N ALA A 83 3.59 -15.25 6.55
CA ALA A 83 3.66 -15.18 5.09
C ALA A 83 4.78 -14.22 4.63
N VAL A 84 6.02 -14.73 4.56
CA VAL A 84 7.21 -13.93 4.15
C VAL A 84 6.99 -13.23 2.81
N GLU A 85 6.45 -13.96 1.82
CA GLU A 85 6.15 -13.40 0.50
C GLU A 85 5.18 -12.24 0.57
N GLU A 86 4.18 -12.30 1.45
CA GLU A 86 3.19 -11.24 1.62
C GLU A 86 3.77 -10.02 2.33
N VAL A 87 4.68 -10.20 3.29
CA VAL A 87 5.42 -9.07 3.89
C VAL A 87 6.24 -8.34 2.83
N ILE A 88 7.00 -9.09 2.01
CA ILE A 88 7.84 -8.53 0.94
C ILE A 88 6.96 -7.84 -0.11
N ARG A 89 5.89 -8.50 -0.55
CA ARG A 89 4.91 -7.96 -1.52
C ARG A 89 4.29 -6.67 -1.01
N TYR A 90 3.87 -6.64 0.25
CA TYR A 90 3.23 -5.48 0.86
C TYR A 90 4.19 -4.28 0.95
N ILE A 91 5.42 -4.49 1.44
CA ILE A 91 6.44 -3.42 1.52
C ILE A 91 6.78 -2.91 0.11
N ASN A 92 6.97 -3.80 -0.86
CA ASN A 92 7.24 -3.43 -2.25
C ASN A 92 6.10 -2.59 -2.84
N ASN A 93 4.86 -3.08 -2.75
CA ASN A 93 3.71 -2.38 -3.31
C ASN A 93 3.50 -1.01 -2.67
N TYR A 94 3.74 -0.89 -1.35
CA TYR A 94 3.67 0.39 -0.67
C TYR A 94 4.76 1.37 -1.16
N ALA A 95 6.00 0.90 -1.34
CA ALA A 95 7.08 1.74 -1.88
C ALA A 95 6.78 2.22 -3.31
N VAL A 96 6.27 1.35 -4.18
CA VAL A 96 5.87 1.76 -5.53
C VAL A 96 4.66 2.69 -5.50
N ALA A 97 3.70 2.50 -4.57
CA ALA A 97 2.55 3.41 -4.41
C ALA A 97 2.98 4.81 -3.96
N LEU A 98 4.00 4.91 -3.09
CA LEU A 98 4.59 6.20 -2.73
C LEU A 98 5.20 6.90 -3.95
N LEU A 99 5.93 6.15 -4.79
CA LEU A 99 6.49 6.70 -6.03
C LEU A 99 5.39 7.14 -7.00
N SER A 100 4.40 6.29 -7.28
CA SER A 100 3.32 6.58 -8.23
C SER A 100 2.44 7.75 -7.78
N SER A 101 2.35 8.01 -6.47
CA SER A 101 1.61 9.16 -5.92
C SER A 101 2.29 10.51 -6.16
N LEU A 102 3.54 10.52 -6.63
CA LEU A 102 4.38 11.72 -6.82
C LEU A 102 4.65 12.53 -5.52
N ARG A 103 4.24 12.03 -4.35
CA ARG A 103 4.51 12.67 -3.04
C ARG A 103 5.99 12.82 -2.74
N LEU A 104 6.81 11.93 -3.30
CA LEU A 104 8.27 11.91 -3.10
C LEU A 104 9.02 12.91 -3.98
N CYS A 105 8.37 13.52 -4.98
CA CYS A 105 9.02 14.40 -5.95
C CYS A 105 9.74 15.61 -5.32
N PRO A 106 9.19 16.32 -4.31
CA PRO A 106 9.93 17.41 -3.66
C PRO A 106 11.24 16.94 -3.02
N LEU A 107 11.21 15.80 -2.33
CA LEU A 107 12.40 15.21 -1.70
C LEU A 107 13.40 14.70 -2.75
N HIS A 108 12.90 14.10 -3.83
CA HIS A 108 13.74 13.59 -4.92
C HIS A 108 14.49 14.72 -5.64
N ARG A 109 13.85 15.87 -5.85
CA ARG A 109 14.50 17.07 -6.38
C ARG A 109 15.51 17.66 -5.41
N ALA A 110 15.21 17.68 -4.11
CA ALA A 110 16.16 18.15 -3.09
C ALA A 110 17.43 17.28 -3.05
N ALA A 111 17.27 15.97 -3.18
CA ALA A 111 18.40 15.03 -3.22
C ALA A 111 19.13 15.01 -4.58
N TYR A 112 18.45 15.40 -5.67
CA TYR A 112 19.03 15.42 -7.01
C TYR A 112 18.62 16.68 -7.78
N PRO A 113 19.30 17.83 -7.54
CA PRO A 113 18.90 19.15 -8.06
C PRO A 113 18.89 19.28 -9.59
N ALA A 114 19.47 18.33 -10.33
CA ALA A 114 19.38 18.27 -11.78
C ALA A 114 17.93 18.09 -12.28
N LEU A 115 17.02 17.58 -11.43
CA LEU A 115 15.59 17.45 -11.74
C LEU A 115 14.86 18.78 -11.47
N GLN A 116 14.71 19.62 -12.50
CA GLN A 116 13.95 20.87 -12.39
C GLN A 116 12.46 20.60 -12.16
N VAL A 117 11.89 19.65 -12.91
CA VAL A 117 10.55 19.09 -12.75
C VAL A 117 10.68 17.58 -12.49
N CYS A 118 9.88 17.03 -11.57
CA CYS A 118 9.92 15.61 -11.26
C CYS A 118 8.52 15.00 -11.37
N GLU A 119 8.32 14.21 -12.43
CA GLU A 119 7.10 13.44 -12.70
C GLU A 119 7.42 12.03 -13.23
N ILE A 120 8.67 11.59 -13.09
CA ILE A 120 9.22 10.32 -13.64
C ILE A 120 8.38 9.11 -13.25
N CYS A 121 7.75 9.14 -12.07
CA CYS A 121 6.99 8.03 -11.52
C CYS A 121 5.49 8.05 -11.89
N ARG A 122 5.02 9.01 -12.70
CA ARG A 122 3.59 9.20 -13.01
C ARG A 122 2.95 7.96 -13.59
N ASP A 123 3.69 7.24 -14.44
CA ASP A 123 3.18 6.09 -15.17
C ASP A 123 3.43 4.76 -14.46
N LEU A 124 3.95 4.79 -13.22
CA LEU A 124 4.06 3.59 -12.39
C LEU A 124 2.65 3.12 -11.99
N VAL A 125 2.24 1.98 -12.53
CA VAL A 125 0.97 1.34 -12.17
C VAL A 125 1.20 0.35 -11.03
N VAL A 126 0.55 0.58 -9.90
CA VAL A 126 0.65 -0.30 -8.72
C VAL A 126 -0.59 -1.17 -8.64
N TYR A 127 -0.38 -2.48 -8.68
CA TYR A 127 -1.40 -3.46 -8.31
C TYR A 127 -1.30 -3.72 -6.80
N THR A 128 -2.02 -2.92 -6.01
CA THR A 128 -1.98 -3.01 -4.54
C THR A 128 -2.78 -4.23 -4.04
N GLU A 129 -2.56 -4.63 -2.79
CA GLU A 129 -3.38 -5.69 -2.18
C GLU A 129 -4.85 -5.27 -2.08
N THR A 130 -5.12 -4.00 -1.81
CA THR A 130 -6.48 -3.46 -1.83
C THR A 130 -7.08 -3.52 -3.23
N ALA A 131 -6.32 -3.19 -4.29
CA ALA A 131 -6.75 -3.38 -5.67
C ALA A 131 -7.04 -4.84 -5.98
N ARG A 132 -6.18 -5.77 -5.53
CA ARG A 132 -6.38 -7.21 -5.66
C ARG A 132 -7.68 -7.67 -4.99
N LYS A 133 -7.95 -7.26 -3.75
CA LYS A 133 -9.17 -7.64 -3.04
C LYS A 133 -10.43 -7.10 -3.72
N VAL A 134 -10.40 -5.85 -4.18
CA VAL A 134 -11.49 -5.26 -4.98
C VAL A 134 -11.71 -6.04 -6.27
N GLU A 135 -10.63 -6.46 -6.95
CA GLU A 135 -10.70 -7.27 -8.17
C GLU A 135 -11.24 -8.69 -7.88
N VAL A 136 -10.85 -9.32 -6.77
CA VAL A 136 -11.41 -10.60 -6.32
C VAL A 136 -12.91 -10.46 -6.01
N GLY A 137 -13.32 -9.41 -5.30
CA GLY A 137 -14.74 -9.13 -5.04
C GLY A 137 -15.54 -8.95 -6.32
N PHE A 138 -14.98 -8.27 -7.31
CA PHE A 138 -15.57 -8.14 -8.63
C PHE A 138 -15.70 -9.49 -9.34
N GLU A 139 -14.67 -10.32 -9.35
CA GLU A 139 -14.70 -11.64 -9.99
C GLU A 139 -15.71 -12.58 -9.34
N ILE A 140 -15.92 -12.48 -8.01
CA ILE A 140 -16.99 -13.20 -7.31
C ILE A 140 -18.37 -12.73 -7.80
N LEU A 141 -18.60 -11.42 -7.88
CA LEU A 141 -19.87 -10.87 -8.37
C LEU A 141 -20.11 -11.19 -9.85
N LYS A 142 -19.07 -11.22 -10.67
CA LYS A 142 -19.15 -11.56 -12.08
C LYS A 142 -19.60 -13.01 -12.30
N ARG A 143 -19.20 -13.94 -11.41
CA ARG A 143 -19.60 -15.35 -11.45
C ARG A 143 -21.00 -15.60 -10.86
N CYS A 144 -21.56 -14.64 -10.12
CA CYS A 144 -22.89 -14.75 -9.56
C CYS A 144 -23.96 -14.69 -10.68
N GLN A 145 -24.75 -15.75 -10.80
CA GLN A 145 -25.92 -15.74 -11.69
C GLN A 145 -26.90 -14.65 -11.25
N ASN A 146 -27.39 -13.87 -12.21
CA ASN A 146 -28.35 -12.78 -12.01
C ASN A 146 -27.84 -11.56 -11.22
N CYS A 147 -26.58 -11.50 -10.77
CA CYS A 147 -26.08 -10.30 -10.10
C CYS A 147 -26.08 -9.05 -11.01
N HIS A 148 -26.07 -9.21 -12.34
CA HIS A 148 -26.25 -8.11 -13.28
C HIS A 148 -27.58 -7.35 -13.08
N ARG A 149 -28.61 -8.02 -12.53
CA ARG A 149 -29.92 -7.41 -12.25
C ARG A 149 -29.89 -6.47 -11.03
N LEU A 150 -28.84 -6.55 -10.21
CA LEU A 150 -28.63 -5.69 -9.04
C LEU A 150 -27.88 -4.40 -9.41
N ILE A 151 -27.34 -4.30 -10.63
CA ILE A 151 -26.62 -3.10 -11.06
C ILE A 151 -27.63 -1.96 -11.26
N PRO A 152 -27.52 -0.84 -10.52
CA PRO A 152 -28.46 0.27 -10.65
C PRO A 152 -28.21 1.09 -11.93
N LYS A 153 -29.17 1.93 -12.31
CA LYS A 153 -29.05 2.83 -13.49
C LYS A 153 -27.83 3.78 -13.40
N VAL A 154 -27.42 4.13 -12.19
CA VAL A 154 -26.24 4.97 -11.93
C VAL A 154 -24.92 4.18 -11.92
N LEU A 155 -24.97 2.90 -12.31
CA LEU A 155 -23.87 1.94 -12.27
C LEU A 155 -23.38 1.62 -10.85
N MET A 156 -22.65 0.52 -10.72
CA MET A 156 -22.15 0.02 -9.42
C MET A 156 -20.66 0.34 -9.25
N ASN A 157 -20.16 0.33 -8.02
CA ASN A 157 -18.73 0.20 -7.78
C ASN A 157 -18.49 -0.70 -6.57
N ILE A 158 -17.26 -1.21 -6.48
CA ILE A 158 -16.74 -1.91 -5.31
C ILE A 158 -15.55 -1.09 -4.85
N VAL A 159 -15.47 -0.80 -3.55
CA VAL A 159 -14.38 -0.03 -2.96
C VAL A 159 -13.83 -0.74 -1.75
N GLU A 160 -12.52 -0.66 -1.54
CA GLU A 160 -11.91 -0.97 -0.26
C GLU A 160 -10.93 0.16 0.12
N LEU A 161 -10.89 0.52 1.39
CA LEU A 161 -9.93 1.46 1.96
C LEU A 161 -8.60 0.75 2.19
N GLY A 162 -7.57 1.21 1.49
CA GLY A 162 -6.19 0.79 1.65
C GLY A 162 -5.30 1.89 2.23
N PRO A 163 -4.03 1.57 2.53
CA PRO A 163 -3.01 2.55 2.87
C PRO A 163 -2.85 3.69 1.83
N GLU A 164 -3.17 3.42 0.57
CA GLU A 164 -3.21 4.34 -0.57
C GLU A 164 -4.49 5.19 -0.66
N GLY A 165 -5.43 5.03 0.27
CA GLY A 165 -6.78 5.57 0.21
C GLY A 165 -7.80 4.58 -0.37
N GLY A 166 -8.99 5.08 -0.71
CA GLY A 166 -10.05 4.24 -1.28
C GLY A 166 -9.75 3.81 -2.72
N VAL A 167 -9.69 2.50 -2.94
CA VAL A 167 -9.44 1.88 -4.23
C VAL A 167 -10.74 1.37 -4.82
N GLY A 168 -11.01 1.65 -6.10
CA GLY A 168 -12.22 1.17 -6.79
C GLY A 168 -12.10 1.26 -8.30
N PHE A 169 -13.15 0.85 -9.02
CA PHE A 169 -13.15 0.81 -10.49
C PHE A 169 -13.39 2.19 -11.12
N PRO A 170 -12.48 2.71 -11.95
CA PRO A 170 -12.72 3.93 -12.70
C PRO A 170 -13.81 3.71 -13.76
N GLY A 171 -14.73 4.67 -13.89
CA GLY A 171 -15.84 4.55 -14.83
C GLY A 171 -16.98 3.62 -14.38
N ARG A 172 -16.86 3.03 -13.17
CA ARG A 172 -17.85 2.14 -12.55
C ARG A 172 -18.01 0.80 -13.29
N ILE A 173 -18.81 -0.05 -12.67
CA ILE A 173 -19.16 -1.39 -13.12
C ILE A 173 -20.55 -1.33 -13.76
N TYR A 174 -20.69 -1.83 -14.99
CA TYR A 174 -21.91 -1.77 -15.80
C TYR A 174 -22.33 -3.16 -16.26
N VAL A 175 -23.49 -3.24 -16.93
CA VAL A 175 -24.02 -4.47 -17.50
C VAL A 175 -23.87 -4.46 -19.01
N GLU A 176 -23.37 -5.56 -19.57
CA GLU A 176 -23.37 -5.84 -21.00
C GLU A 176 -24.02 -7.21 -21.21
N GLY A 177 -25.22 -7.22 -21.78
CA GLY A 177 -26.06 -8.43 -21.84
C GLY A 177 -26.45 -8.90 -20.43
N ASP A 178 -26.02 -10.11 -20.06
CA ASP A 178 -26.22 -10.71 -18.74
C ASP A 178 -24.95 -10.69 -17.87
N GLN A 179 -23.88 -10.04 -18.35
CA GLN A 179 -22.59 -9.98 -17.67
C GLN A 179 -22.38 -8.62 -17.02
N ILE A 180 -21.64 -8.66 -15.90
CA ILE A 180 -21.14 -7.47 -15.23
C ILE A 180 -19.72 -7.18 -15.75
N VAL A 181 -19.46 -5.93 -16.16
CA VAL A 181 -18.22 -5.51 -16.82
C VAL A 181 -17.65 -4.25 -16.17
N ALA A 182 -16.32 -4.14 -16.13
CA ALA A 182 -15.59 -2.95 -15.70
C ALA A 182 -14.71 -2.40 -16.83
N ARG A 183 -14.62 -1.07 -16.97
CA ARG A 183 -13.85 -0.41 -18.05
C ARG A 183 -12.33 -0.44 -17.86
N GLY A 184 -11.87 -0.78 -16.66
CA GLY A 184 -10.45 -0.78 -16.31
C GLY A 184 -10.23 -1.52 -15.01
N ARG A 185 -8.99 -1.49 -14.53
CA ARG A 185 -8.62 -2.11 -13.25
C ARG A 185 -8.90 -1.19 -12.06
N PRO A 186 -9.13 -1.76 -10.85
CA PRO A 186 -9.29 -0.96 -9.66
C PRO A 186 -8.01 -0.17 -9.37
N ARG A 187 -8.17 1.08 -8.96
CA ARG A 187 -7.06 1.99 -8.65
C ARG A 187 -7.42 2.97 -7.53
N PRO A 188 -6.43 3.54 -6.83
CA PRO A 188 -6.67 4.58 -5.83
C PRO A 188 -7.47 5.74 -6.45
N GLY A 189 -8.50 6.21 -5.76
CA GLY A 189 -9.36 7.29 -6.23
C GLY A 189 -10.28 6.92 -7.40
N GLY A 190 -10.33 5.65 -7.82
CA GLY A 190 -11.21 5.18 -8.90
C GLY A 190 -12.70 5.37 -8.63
N SER A 191 -13.09 5.54 -7.36
CA SER A 191 -14.47 5.82 -6.95
C SER A 191 -14.52 6.82 -5.79
N ARG A 192 -14.56 8.12 -6.09
CA ARG A 192 -14.52 9.17 -5.07
C ARG A 192 -15.68 9.08 -4.07
N PHE A 193 -16.91 8.98 -4.56
CA PHE A 193 -18.11 8.97 -3.71
C PHE A 193 -18.11 7.80 -2.72
N LEU A 194 -17.95 6.57 -3.21
CA LEU A 194 -17.95 5.38 -2.35
C LEU A 194 -16.73 5.32 -1.43
N ALA A 195 -15.55 5.78 -1.88
CA ALA A 195 -14.38 5.89 -1.02
C ALA A 195 -14.59 6.88 0.13
N THR A 196 -15.23 8.03 -0.14
CA THR A 196 -15.59 8.99 0.91
C THR A 196 -16.59 8.37 1.88
N LEU A 197 -17.64 7.72 1.38
CA LEU A 197 -18.64 7.06 2.23
C LEU A 197 -18.00 5.97 3.11
N ALA A 198 -17.22 5.06 2.53
CA ALA A 198 -16.49 4.04 3.28
C ALA A 198 -15.55 4.68 4.31
N GLY A 199 -14.89 5.79 3.95
CA GLY A 199 -14.05 6.56 4.87
C GLY A 199 -14.83 7.14 6.07
N GLU A 200 -16.02 7.69 5.86
CA GLU A 200 -16.87 8.18 6.96
C GLU A 200 -17.36 7.04 7.86
N VAL A 201 -17.74 5.90 7.28
CA VAL A 201 -18.09 4.69 8.05
C VAL A 201 -16.91 4.19 8.86
N ASN A 202 -15.70 4.14 8.25
CA ASN A 202 -14.49 3.67 8.90
C ASN A 202 -14.07 4.53 10.11
N LYS A 203 -14.38 5.83 10.12
CA LYS A 203 -14.15 6.70 11.30
C LYS A 203 -14.95 6.25 12.52
N LEU A 204 -16.14 5.68 12.31
CA LEU A 204 -17.01 5.15 13.35
C LEU A 204 -16.69 3.67 13.66
N HIS A 205 -16.37 2.92 12.61
CA HIS A 205 -16.15 1.47 12.62
C HIS A 205 -14.84 1.11 11.89
N PRO A 206 -13.68 1.20 12.56
CA PRO A 206 -12.36 1.04 11.94
C PRO A 206 -12.12 -0.31 11.23
N GLU A 207 -12.89 -1.33 11.61
CA GLU A 207 -12.91 -2.67 11.02
C GLU A 207 -13.55 -2.71 9.63
N ILE A 208 -14.46 -1.78 9.32
CA ILE A 208 -15.18 -1.73 8.05
C ILE A 208 -14.36 -0.93 7.04
N LYS A 209 -13.81 -1.62 6.05
CA LYS A 209 -12.96 -1.02 5.00
C LYS A 209 -13.60 -1.03 3.61
N ALA A 210 -14.66 -1.81 3.39
CA ALA A 210 -15.33 -1.96 2.10
C ALA A 210 -16.84 -1.77 2.27
#